data_AF-A0A6J7H4W0-F1
#
_entry.id   AF-A0A6J7H4W0-F1
#
_cell.length_a   1.000
_cell.length_b   1.000
_cell.length_c   1.000
_cell.angle_alpha   90.00
_cell.angle_beta   90.00
_cell.angle_gamma   90.00
#
_symmetry.space_group_name_H-M   'P 1'
#
loop_
_entity.id
_entity.type
_entity.pdbx_description
1 polymer ?
#
loop_
_entity_poly.entity_id
_entity_poly.type
_entity_poly.pdbx_seq_one_letter_code
_entity_poly.pdbx_strand_id
1 'polypeptide(L)'
;MFETSDGIVDGYRHVQNGRGTIGVLVDLGGVDPTDLKARDVAHDIALHVASAAPRYLSRDDVPEDVVAKERAVLEELSRNEGKPEAAMAKIIEGRMNGFFKDNCLLEQAFVREPKTTITQLLQGLGANATVRRFARIKIGEE
;
A
#
# COMPACT_ATOMS: atom_id res chain seq x y z
N MET A 1 -8.65 -14.88 -9.56
CA MET A 1 -8.74 -14.37 -10.94
C MET A 1 -8.86 -12.86 -10.88
N PHE A 2 -7.94 -12.10 -11.49
CA PHE A 2 -8.08 -10.64 -11.67
C PHE A 2 -8.94 -10.39 -12.90
N GLU A 3 -10.11 -9.80 -12.69
CA GLU A 3 -11.10 -9.49 -13.74
C GLU A 3 -11.92 -8.29 -13.25
N THR A 4 -12.30 -7.41 -14.18
CA THR A 4 -13.10 -6.22 -13.87
C THR A 4 -13.99 -5.88 -15.07
N SER A 5 -15.24 -5.49 -14.80
CA SER A 5 -16.18 -5.01 -15.81
C SER A 5 -16.32 -3.48 -15.83
N ASP A 6 -15.88 -2.82 -14.76
CA ASP A 6 -16.07 -1.41 -14.45
C ASP A 6 -14.79 -0.82 -13.82
N GLY A 7 -13.67 -1.11 -14.46
CA GLY A 7 -12.35 -0.75 -13.97
C GLY A 7 -11.23 -1.19 -14.91
N ILE A 8 -10.00 -1.13 -14.42
CA ILE A 8 -8.78 -1.41 -15.17
C ILE A 8 -7.96 -2.43 -14.39
N VAL A 9 -7.61 -3.55 -15.03
CA VAL A 9 -6.54 -4.42 -14.55
C VAL A 9 -5.26 -4.05 -15.30
N ASP A 10 -4.23 -3.68 -14.55
CA ASP A 10 -2.90 -3.37 -15.09
C ASP A 10 -1.83 -4.21 -14.37
N GLY A 11 -0.67 -4.33 -14.97
CA GLY A 11 0.45 -5.08 -14.44
C GLY A 11 1.79 -4.42 -14.72
N TYR A 12 2.73 -4.62 -13.81
CA TYR A 12 4.09 -4.14 -13.92
C TYR A 12 5.08 -5.28 -13.73
N ARG A 13 6.11 -5.32 -14.60
CA ARG A 13 7.21 -6.28 -14.50
C ARG A 13 8.52 -5.51 -14.33
N HIS A 14 9.13 -5.66 -13.16
CA HIS A 14 10.47 -5.13 -12.93
C HIS A 14 11.52 -6.10 -13.47
N VAL A 15 12.47 -5.57 -14.24
CA VAL A 15 13.57 -6.33 -14.85
C VAL A 15 14.89 -5.74 -14.39
N GLN A 16 15.76 -6.59 -13.84
CA GLN A 16 17.11 -6.22 -13.41
C GLN A 16 18.11 -7.15 -14.11
N ASN A 17 19.12 -6.56 -14.77
CA ASN A 17 20.14 -7.29 -15.54
C ASN A 17 19.53 -8.31 -16.53
N GLY A 18 18.48 -7.90 -17.24
CA GLY A 18 17.79 -8.74 -18.23
C GLY A 18 16.90 -9.84 -17.64
N ARG A 19 16.76 -9.95 -16.31
CA ARG A 19 15.92 -10.94 -15.64
C ARG A 19 14.75 -10.27 -14.94
N GLY A 20 13.54 -10.82 -15.10
CA GLY A 20 12.40 -10.40 -14.28
C GLY A 20 12.69 -10.70 -12.81
N THR A 21 12.47 -9.72 -11.94
CA THR A 21 12.69 -9.86 -10.49
C THR A 21 11.43 -9.60 -9.69
N ILE A 22 10.51 -8.77 -10.20
CA ILE A 22 9.22 -8.48 -9.56
C ILE A 22 8.10 -8.50 -10.61
N GLY A 23 6.98 -9.12 -10.29
CA GLY A 23 5.73 -9.03 -11.04
C GLY A 23 4.62 -8.46 -10.17
N VAL A 24 3.80 -7.59 -10.73
CA VAL A 24 2.66 -6.96 -10.07
C VAL A 24 1.42 -7.01 -10.94
N LEU A 25 0.26 -7.22 -10.31
CA LEU A 25 -1.07 -6.97 -10.88
C LEU A 25 -1.85 -6.07 -9.94
N VAL A 26 -2.63 -5.14 -10.49
CA VAL A 26 -3.52 -4.24 -9.76
C VAL A 26 -4.89 -4.24 -10.44
N ASP A 27 -5.95 -4.27 -9.64
CA ASP A 27 -7.34 -4.08 -10.07
C ASP A 27 -7.84 -2.74 -9.55
N LEU A 28 -7.91 -1.74 -10.44
CA LEU A 28 -8.47 -0.43 -10.18
C LEU A 28 -9.96 -0.43 -10.55
N GLY A 29 -10.83 -0.22 -9.56
CA GLY A 29 -12.27 -0.21 -9.74
C GLY A 29 -12.88 1.19 -9.68
N GLY A 30 -14.13 1.31 -10.13
CA GLY A 30 -14.92 2.54 -10.01
C GLY A 30 -14.47 3.65 -10.96
N VAL A 31 -13.84 3.27 -12.07
CA VAL A 31 -13.32 4.16 -13.11
C VAL A 31 -13.77 3.70 -14.49
N ASP A 32 -13.84 4.62 -15.45
CA ASP A 32 -14.08 4.28 -16.85
C ASP A 32 -12.83 3.61 -17.44
N PRO A 33 -12.91 2.36 -17.95
CA PRO A 33 -11.76 1.69 -18.57
C PRO A 33 -11.22 2.39 -19.81
N THR A 34 -11.96 3.33 -20.42
CA THR A 34 -11.53 4.10 -21.58
C THR A 34 -10.81 5.40 -21.21
N ASP A 35 -10.85 5.81 -19.94
CA ASP A 35 -10.13 6.99 -19.45
C ASP A 35 -8.62 6.73 -19.43
N LEU A 36 -7.89 7.49 -20.25
CA LEU A 36 -6.43 7.41 -20.32
C LEU A 36 -5.76 7.78 -19.00
N LYS A 37 -6.30 8.75 -18.26
CA LYS A 37 -5.77 9.15 -16.95
C LYS A 37 -5.92 8.02 -15.94
N ALA A 38 -7.04 7.32 -15.96
CA ALA A 38 -7.26 6.17 -15.08
C ALA A 38 -6.30 5.01 -15.40
N ARG A 39 -5.99 4.79 -16.69
CA ARG A 39 -4.97 3.81 -17.12
C ARG A 39 -3.58 4.17 -16.64
N ASP A 40 -3.18 5.42 -16.79
CA ASP A 40 -1.87 5.90 -16.32
C ASP A 40 -1.73 5.73 -14.80
N VAL A 41 -2.78 6.08 -14.04
CA VAL A 41 -2.79 5.88 -12.58
C VAL A 41 -2.75 4.40 -12.21
N ALA A 42 -3.48 3.52 -12.90
CA ALA A 42 -3.43 2.07 -12.64
C ALA A 42 -2.00 1.52 -12.83
N HIS A 43 -1.33 1.93 -13.91
CA HIS A 43 0.05 1.55 -14.18
C HIS A 43 1.03 2.09 -13.13
N ASP A 44 0.86 3.36 -12.73
CA ASP A 44 1.68 3.98 -11.70
C ASP A 44 1.50 3.33 -10.33
N ILE A 45 0.29 2.91 -9.98
CA ILE A 45 0.03 2.13 -8.77
C ILE A 45 0.72 0.76 -8.86
N ALA A 46 0.72 0.09 -10.03
CA ALA A 46 1.44 -1.18 -10.18
C ALA A 46 2.96 -1.01 -9.99
N LEU A 47 3.55 0.08 -10.50
CA LEU A 47 4.95 0.44 -10.25
C LEU A 47 5.19 0.76 -8.78
N HIS A 48 4.29 1.52 -8.16
CA HIS A 48 4.35 1.84 -6.74
C HIS A 48 4.35 0.57 -5.88
N VAL A 49 3.42 -0.37 -6.11
CA VAL A 49 3.36 -1.65 -5.40
C VAL A 49 4.66 -2.43 -5.57
N ALA A 50 5.26 -2.44 -6.76
CA ALA A 50 6.54 -3.12 -6.97
C ALA A 50 7.65 -2.56 -6.07
N SER A 51 7.69 -1.24 -5.92
CA SER A 51 8.73 -0.50 -5.18
C SER A 51 8.48 -0.40 -3.67
N ALA A 52 7.27 -0.02 -3.25
CA ALA A 52 6.91 0.21 -1.85
C ALA A 52 6.50 -1.07 -1.11
N ALA A 53 6.24 -2.15 -1.86
CA ALA A 53 5.96 -3.48 -1.33
C ALA A 53 4.90 -3.50 -0.19
N PRO A 54 3.73 -2.86 -0.36
CA PRO A 54 2.65 -2.98 0.62
C PRO A 54 2.29 -4.45 0.83
N ARG A 55 1.95 -4.79 2.08
CA ARG A 55 1.52 -6.12 2.49
C ARG A 55 0.00 -6.26 2.50
N TYR A 56 -0.69 -5.15 2.73
CA TYR A 56 -2.14 -5.08 2.85
C TYR A 56 -2.68 -3.96 1.96
N LEU A 57 -3.96 -4.04 1.59
CA LEU A 57 -4.61 -2.99 0.81
C LEU A 57 -4.96 -1.80 1.73
N SER A 58 -5.66 -2.09 2.82
CA SER A 58 -6.13 -1.12 3.82
C SER A 58 -5.79 -1.57 5.24
N ARG A 59 -6.08 -0.72 6.24
CA ARG A 59 -5.89 -1.05 7.65
C ARG A 59 -6.77 -2.21 8.11
N ASP A 60 -7.97 -2.32 7.54
CA ASP A 60 -8.96 -3.34 7.91
C ASP A 60 -8.56 -4.73 7.40
N ASP A 61 -7.65 -4.79 6.42
CA ASP A 61 -7.09 -6.04 5.90
C ASP A 61 -5.93 -6.58 6.76
N VAL A 62 -5.47 -5.81 7.76
CA VAL A 62 -4.39 -6.24 8.65
C VAL A 62 -4.95 -7.18 9.73
N PRO A 63 -4.46 -8.43 9.84
CA PRO A 63 -4.91 -9.34 10.88
C PRO A 63 -4.73 -8.77 12.30
N GLU A 64 -5.72 -8.99 13.17
CA GLU A 64 -5.72 -8.45 14.53
C GLU A 64 -4.50 -8.90 15.35
N ASP A 65 -4.03 -10.13 15.14
CA ASP A 65 -2.83 -10.68 15.79
C ASP A 65 -1.55 -9.96 15.34
N VAL A 66 -1.46 -9.55 14.07
CA VAL A 66 -0.35 -8.74 13.56
C VAL A 66 -0.38 -7.35 14.18
N VAL A 67 -1.56 -6.72 14.26
CA VAL A 67 -1.73 -5.40 14.89
C VAL A 67 -1.34 -5.46 16.38
N ALA A 68 -1.81 -6.46 17.11
CA ALA A 68 -1.52 -6.64 18.53
C ALA A 68 -0.03 -6.90 18.76
N LYS A 69 0.59 -7.75 17.95
CA LYS A 69 2.02 -8.06 18.02
C LYS A 69 2.87 -6.83 17.76
N GLU A 70 2.59 -6.07 16.69
CA GLU A 70 3.33 -4.85 16.37
C GLU A 70 3.18 -3.81 17.49
N ARG A 71 1.97 -3.64 18.03
CA ARG A 71 1.73 -2.74 19.15
C ARG A 71 2.58 -3.10 20.37
N ALA A 72 2.64 -4.37 20.74
CA ALA A 72 3.45 -4.84 21.86
C ALA A 72 4.96 -4.57 21.64
N VAL A 73 5.45 -4.77 20.41
CA VAL A 73 6.84 -4.45 20.03
C VAL A 73 7.12 -2.95 20.17
N LEU A 74 6.21 -2.09 19.69
CA LEU A 74 6.38 -0.64 19.76
C LEU A 74 6.25 -0.10 21.19
N GLU A 75 5.43 -0.73 22.03
CA GLU A 75 5.33 -0.48 23.47
C GLU A 75 6.65 -0.77 24.19
N GLU A 76 7.20 -1.96 23.98
CA GLU A 76 8.48 -2.36 24.57
C GLU A 76 9.61 -1.45 24.11
N LEU A 77 9.69 -1.18 22.80
CA LEU A 77 10.68 -0.27 22.22
C LEU A 77 10.58 1.14 22.84
N SER A 78 9.38 1.69 22.94
CA SER A 78 9.16 3.05 23.48
C SER A 78 9.50 3.14 24.97
N ARG A 79 9.23 2.08 25.74
CA ARG A 79 9.64 2.00 27.15
C ARG A 79 11.16 1.91 27.28
N ASN A 80 11.82 1.10 26.46
CA ASN A 80 13.28 0.96 26.45
C ASN A 80 14.00 2.25 26.02
N GLU A 81 13.38 3.07 25.17
CA GLU A 81 13.84 4.42 24.84
C GLU A 81 13.64 5.46 25.98
N GLY A 82 13.04 5.07 27.10
CA GLY A 82 12.79 5.95 28.25
C GLY A 82 11.69 6.99 28.02
N LYS A 83 10.73 6.72 27.12
CA LYS A 83 9.61 7.65 26.89
C LYS A 83 8.71 7.74 28.13
N PRO A 84 8.12 8.91 28.44
CA PRO A 84 7.26 9.05 29.61
C PRO A 84 5.99 8.19 29.52
N GLU A 85 5.66 7.46 30.59
CA GLU A 85 4.43 6.64 30.71
C GLU A 85 3.16 7.47 30.41
N ALA A 86 3.10 8.73 30.88
CA ALA A 86 1.97 9.62 30.65
C ALA A 86 1.70 9.94 29.16
N ALA A 87 2.71 9.83 28.28
CA ALA A 87 2.58 10.07 26.85
C ALA A 87 2.61 8.76 26.02
N MET A 88 2.78 7.62 26.68
CA MET A 88 3.09 6.34 26.04
C MET A 88 2.02 5.93 25.02
N ALA A 89 0.74 5.98 25.40
CA ALA A 89 -0.39 5.64 24.53
C ALA A 89 -0.39 6.42 23.20
N LYS A 90 -0.18 7.74 23.27
CA LYS A 90 -0.13 8.61 22.10
C LYS A 90 1.10 8.35 21.22
N ILE A 91 2.24 8.02 21.84
CA ILE A 91 3.46 7.66 21.11
C ILE A 91 3.24 6.37 20.33
N ILE A 92 2.67 5.35 20.97
CA ILE A 92 2.37 4.07 20.33
C ILE A 92 1.38 4.26 19.19
N GLU A 93 0.32 5.04 19.38
CA GLU A 93 -0.63 5.36 18.32
C GLU A 93 0.05 6.02 17.12
N GLY A 94 0.94 6.99 17.35
CA GLY A 94 1.73 7.61 16.30
C GLY A 94 2.62 6.62 15.54
N ARG A 95 3.27 5.68 16.25
CA ARG A 95 4.10 4.64 15.64
C ARG A 95 3.27 3.60 14.88
N MET A 96 2.12 3.20 15.41
CA MET A 96 1.16 2.33 14.71
C MET A 96 0.66 2.97 13.43
N ASN A 97 0.41 4.29 13.43
CA ASN A 97 0.09 5.02 12.20
C ASN A 97 1.24 4.97 11.18
N GLY A 98 2.50 4.97 11.64
CA GLY A 98 3.67 4.72 10.79
C GLY A 98 3.66 3.31 10.18
N PHE A 99 3.42 2.28 11.00
CA PHE A 99 3.28 0.90 10.54
C PHE A 99 2.22 0.76 9.43
N PHE A 100 1.05 1.38 9.58
CA PHE A 100 0.01 1.33 8.54
C PHE A 100 0.44 2.07 7.27
N LYS A 101 1.11 3.23 7.38
CA LYS A 101 1.65 3.96 6.23
C LYS A 101 2.71 3.18 5.47
N ASP A 102 3.45 2.29 6.13
CA ASP A 102 4.47 1.48 5.49
C ASP A 102 3.89 0.19 4.89
N ASN A 103 2.82 -0.36 5.47
CA ASN A 103 2.33 -1.70 5.12
C ASN A 103 1.01 -1.72 4.33
N CYS A 104 0.19 -0.65 4.37
CA CYS A 104 -1.12 -0.59 3.71
C CYS A 104 -1.05 0.32 2.48
N LEU A 105 -1.35 -0.24 1.29
CA LEU A 105 -1.27 0.47 0.02
C LEU A 105 -2.00 1.82 0.03
N LEU A 106 -3.24 1.86 0.54
CA LEU A 106 -4.06 3.07 0.53
C LEU A 106 -3.54 4.19 1.45
N GLU A 107 -2.70 3.85 2.43
CA GLU A 107 -2.07 4.77 3.39
C GLU A 107 -0.70 5.26 2.93
N GLN A 108 -0.08 4.56 1.98
CA GLN A 108 1.26 4.85 1.51
C GLN A 108 1.33 6.21 0.79
N ALA A 109 2.46 6.89 0.98
CA ALA A 109 2.85 8.02 0.17
C ALA A 109 3.26 7.53 -1.22
N PHE A 110 2.74 8.16 -2.27
CA PHE A 110 3.02 7.75 -3.64
C PHE A 110 4.50 7.96 -3.99
N VAL A 111 5.15 6.91 -4.52
CA VAL A 111 6.60 6.88 -4.74
C VAL A 111 7.11 7.97 -5.70
N ARG A 112 6.28 8.40 -6.67
CA ARG A 112 6.65 9.48 -7.60
C ARG A 112 6.35 10.87 -7.04
N GLU A 113 5.35 10.99 -6.17
CA GLU A 113 4.95 12.24 -5.55
C GLU A 113 4.67 12.02 -4.05
N PRO A 114 5.70 12.02 -3.19
CA PRO A 114 5.56 11.64 -1.77
C PRO A 114 4.67 12.57 -0.92
N LYS A 115 4.20 13.67 -1.49
CA LYS A 115 3.24 14.58 -0.85
C LYS A 115 1.78 14.10 -0.98
N THR A 116 1.53 13.17 -1.89
CA THR A 116 0.21 12.64 -2.23
C THR A 116 0.15 11.18 -1.77
N THR A 117 -0.87 10.79 -1.01
CA THR A 117 -1.11 9.37 -0.69
C THR A 117 -1.78 8.65 -1.85
N ILE A 118 -1.73 7.32 -1.88
CA ILE A 118 -2.45 6.53 -2.89
C ILE A 118 -3.95 6.82 -2.86
N THR A 119 -4.56 6.96 -1.68
CA THR A 119 -5.96 7.39 -1.56
C THR A 119 -6.21 8.75 -2.21
N GLN A 120 -5.35 9.74 -1.99
CA GLN A 120 -5.51 11.07 -2.59
C GLN A 120 -5.32 11.04 -4.12
N LEU A 121 -4.40 10.22 -4.62
CA LEU A 121 -4.20 10.01 -6.04
C LEU A 121 -5.47 9.45 -6.70
N LEU A 122 -6.09 8.44 -6.07
CA LEU A 122 -7.33 7.80 -6.52
C LEU A 122 -8.52 8.77 -6.52
N GLN A 123 -8.65 9.61 -5.49
CA GLN A 123 -9.69 10.65 -5.42
C GLN A 123 -9.64 11.61 -6.63
N GLY A 124 -8.47 11.81 -7.22
CA GLY A 124 -8.29 12.59 -8.45
C GLY A 124 -8.90 11.96 -9.72
N LEU A 125 -9.40 10.72 -9.65
CA LEU A 125 -10.15 10.01 -10.70
C LEU A 125 -11.66 9.98 -10.43
N GLY A 126 -12.10 10.36 -9.24
CA GLY A 126 -13.50 10.37 -8.83
C GLY A 126 -13.73 9.71 -7.46
N ALA A 127 -14.89 9.99 -6.85
CA ALA A 127 -15.20 9.56 -5.48
C ALA A 127 -15.29 8.04 -5.30
N ASN A 128 -15.56 7.30 -6.39
CA ASN A 128 -15.71 5.85 -6.37
C ASN A 128 -14.43 5.10 -6.76
N ALA A 129 -13.38 5.81 -7.20
CA ALA A 129 -12.15 5.20 -7.66
C ALA A 129 -11.39 4.56 -6.49
N THR A 130 -11.06 3.27 -6.62
CA THR A 130 -10.38 2.54 -5.56
C THR A 130 -9.57 1.36 -6.11
N VAL A 131 -8.50 0.98 -5.42
CA VAL A 131 -7.84 -0.31 -5.69
C VAL A 131 -8.62 -1.39 -4.97
N ARG A 132 -9.16 -2.37 -5.71
CA ARG A 132 -9.92 -3.49 -5.15
C ARG A 132 -9.00 -4.58 -4.60
N ARG A 133 -7.84 -4.76 -5.23
CA ARG A 133 -6.85 -5.79 -4.91
C ARG A 133 -5.57 -5.57 -5.70
N PHE A 134 -4.48 -6.10 -5.18
CA PHE A 134 -3.21 -6.20 -5.89
C PHE A 134 -2.55 -7.55 -5.58
N ALA A 135 -1.63 -7.95 -6.44
CA ALA A 135 -0.71 -9.05 -6.19
C ALA A 135 0.71 -8.58 -6.52
N ARG A 136 1.66 -8.94 -5.67
CA ARG A 136 3.08 -8.67 -5.88
C ARG A 136 3.85 -9.95 -5.64
N ILE A 137 4.71 -10.31 -6.59
CA ILE A 137 5.59 -11.47 -6.48
C ILE A 137 7.01 -10.94 -6.68
N LYS A 138 7.90 -11.21 -5.72
CA LYS A 138 9.33 -10.95 -5.87
C LYS A 138 10.05 -12.30 -5.97
N ILE A 139 10.80 -12.47 -7.05
CA ILE A 139 11.49 -13.72 -7.34
C ILE A 139 12.67 -13.87 -6.37
N GLY A 140 12.72 -15.00 -5.69
CA GLY A 140 13.77 -15.32 -4.72
C GLY A 140 13.52 -14.83 -3.29
N GLU A 141 12.34 -14.28 -3.01
CA GLU A 141 11.83 -14.12 -1.65
C GLU A 141 10.71 -15.15 -1.39
N GLU A 142 10.67 -15.69 -0.16
CA GLU A 142 9.60 -16.58 0.32
C GLU A 142 8.35 -15.80 0.73
#